data_AF-A0A959NVU1-F1
#
_entry.id   AF-A0A959NVU1-F1
#
_cell.length_a   1.000
_cell.length_b   1.000
_cell.length_c   1.000
_cell.angle_alpha   90.00
_cell.angle_beta   90.00
_cell.angle_gamma   90.00
#
_symmetry.space_group_name_H-M   'P 1'
#
loop_
_entity.id
_entity.type
_entity.pdbx_description
1 polymer ?
#
loop_
_entity_poly.entity_id
_entity_poly.type
_entity_poly.pdbx_seq_one_letter_code
_entity_poly.pdbx_strand_id
1 'polypeptide(L)' 'DIFVIERTVDVHVRKIREKLGDNSNLIETIKGVGYRFKEF' A
#
# COMPACT_ATOMS: atom_id res chain seq x y z
N ASP A 1 14.07 -15.39 3.79
CA ASP A 1 12.74 -14.91 4.19
C ASP A 1 12.80 -13.46 4.58
N ILE A 2 12.11 -12.58 3.86
CA ILE A 2 11.94 -11.19 4.28
C ILE A 2 10.72 -11.17 5.20
N PHE A 3 10.97 -11.15 6.52
CA PHE A 3 9.92 -10.98 7.52
C PHE A 3 9.43 -9.53 7.49
N VAL A 4 8.51 -9.26 6.58
CA VAL A 4 7.80 -7.99 6.54
C VAL A 4 6.68 -8.08 7.57
N ILE A 5 6.79 -7.32 8.66
CA ILE A 5 5.73 -7.23 9.67
C ILE A 5 4.54 -6.53 9.00
N GLU A 6 3.45 -7.26 8.79
CA GLU A 6 2.25 -6.83 8.07
C GLU A 6 1.72 -5.48 8.57
N ARG A 7 1.71 -5.28 9.90
CA ARG A 7 1.30 -3.99 10.52
C ARG A 7 2.21 -2.80 10.20
N THR A 8 3.49 -3.03 9.87
CA THR A 8 4.42 -1.96 9.50
C THR A 8 4.17 -1.52 8.06
N VAL A 9 3.80 -2.45 7.16
CA VAL A 9 3.47 -2.14 5.76
C VAL A 9 2.25 -1.22 5.68
N ASP A 10 1.20 -1.53 6.43
CA ASP A 10 -0.04 -0.76 6.42
C ASP A 10 0.21 0.71 6.79
N VAL A 11 1.07 0.96 7.79
CA VAL A 11 1.47 2.32 8.20
C VAL A 11 2.22 3.03 7.08
N HIS A 12 3.15 2.35 6.42
CA HIS A 12 3.89 2.95 5.30
C HIS A 12 2.98 3.22 4.11
N VAL A 13 2.12 2.27 3.74
CA VAL A 13 1.15 2.44 2.65
C VAL A 13 0.18 3.57 2.94
N ARG A 14 -0.31 3.70 4.18
CA ARG A 14 -1.14 4.84 4.60
C ARG A 14 -0.40 6.16 4.44
N LYS A 15 0.83 6.27 4.95
CA LYS A 15 1.65 7.49 4.82
C LYS A 15 1.94 7.84 3.36
N ILE A 16 2.15 6.84 2.50
CA ILE A 16 2.34 7.05 1.06
C ILE A 16 1.04 7.55 0.43
N ARG A 17 -0.11 6.94 0.72
CA ARG A 17 -1.42 7.41 0.24
C ARG A 17 -1.71 8.86 0.66
N GLU A 18 -1.42 9.22 1.91
CA GLU A 18 -1.55 10.60 2.41
C GLU A 18 -0.67 11.58 1.60
N LYS A 19 0.56 11.18 1.24
CA LYS A 19 1.46 11.99 0.40
C LYS A 19 1.05 12.06 -1.07
N LEU A 20 0.36 11.04 -1.58
CA LEU A 20 -0.10 10.98 -2.97
C LEU A 20 -1.38 11.81 -3.20
N GLY A 21 -2.15 12.11 -2.15
CA GLY A 21 -3.38 12.91 -2.26
C GLY A 21 -4.38 12.29 -3.24
N ASP A 22 -4.73 13.03 -4.29
CA ASP A 22 -5.67 12.61 -5.34
C ASP A 22 -5.20 11.34 -6.09
N ASN A 23 -3.89 11.08 -6.08
CA ASN A 23 -3.28 9.91 -6.70
C ASN A 23 -3.20 8.69 -5.76
N SER A 24 -3.76 8.76 -4.55
CA SER A 24 -3.76 7.65 -3.58
C SER A 24 -4.42 6.37 -4.12
N ASN A 25 -5.33 6.53 -5.08
CA ASN A 25 -6.03 5.48 -5.81
C ASN A 25 -5.10 4.59 -6.64
N LEU A 26 -3.85 5.02 -6.87
CA LEU A 26 -2.83 4.23 -7.56
C LEU A 26 -2.35 3.06 -6.70
N ILE A 27 -2.56 3.07 -5.39
CA ILE A 27 -2.21 1.94 -4.52
C ILE A 27 -3.49 1.19 -4.15
N GLU A 28 -3.70 0.03 -4.77
CA GLU A 28 -4.85 -0.84 -4.54
C GLU A 28 -4.56 -1.86 -3.45
N THR A 29 -5.59 -2.20 -2.67
CA THR A 29 -5.53 -3.26 -1.66
C THR A 29 -6.13 -4.54 -2.23
N ILE A 30 -5.35 -5.61 -2.23
CA ILE A 30 -5.77 -6.96 -2.61
C ILE A 30 -5.99 -7.75 -1.32
N LYS A 31 -7.26 -8.01 -1.01
CA LYS A 31 -7.67 -8.69 0.23
C LYS A 31 -7.02 -10.07 0.34
N GLY A 32 -6.33 -10.34 1.44
CA GLY A 32 -5.63 -11.61 1.68
C GLY A 32 -4.30 -11.76 0.95
N VAL A 33 -3.82 -10.72 0.25
CA VAL A 33 -2.53 -10.73 -0.48
C VAL A 33 -1.65 -9.54 -0.09
N GLY A 34 -2.19 -8.33 -0.06
CA GLY A 34 -1.43 -7.11 0.27
C GLY A 34 -1.81 -5.92 -0.60
N TYR A 35 -0.80 -5.22 -1.13
CA TYR A 35 -0.97 -3.98 -1.90
C TYR A 35 -0.31 -4.07 -3.27
N ARG A 36 -0.92 -3.43 -4.26
CA ARG A 36 -0.42 -3.37 -5.64
C ARG A 36 -0.48 -1.93 -6.16
N PHE A 37 0.43 -1.58 -7.03
CA PHE A 37 0.33 -0.35 -7.82
C PHE A 37 -0.55 -0.56 -9.05
N LYS A 38 -1.53 0.32 -9.26
CA LYS A 38 -2.41 0.30 -10.43
C LYS A 38 -1.60 0.73 -11.65
N GLU A 39 -1.22 -0.23 -12.47
CA GLU A 39 -0.69 0.03 -13.81
C GLU A 39 -1.86 0.37 -14.77
N PHE A 40 -1.59 1.29 -15.71
CA PHE A 40 -2.56 1.75 -16.70
C PHE A 40 -2.86 0.68 -17.75
#